data_AF-A0A1C4VMH2-F1
#
_entry.id   AF-A0A1C4VMH2-F1
#
_cell.length_a   1.000
_cell.length_b   1.000
_cell.length_c   1.000
_cell.angle_alpha   90.00
_cell.angle_beta   90.00
_cell.angle_gamma   90.00
#
_symmetry.space_group_name_H-M   'P 1'
#
loop_
_entity.id
_entity.type
_entity.pdbx_description
1 polymer ?
#
loop_
_entity_poly.entity_id
_entity_poly.type
_entity_poly.pdbx_seq_one_letter_code
_entity_poly.pdbx_strand_id
1 'polypeptide(L)'
;MAHPVVRLIAVTAAFPLLAVGSPASAAEPDDGPVGIATTCYGGAVRSYFETGSWGGEAGTYRTTSRCRDINVRNASAFGTEACVIFVDKTDGCNRWTYLPAKSGWIAVATDVRDGVNFRVRFDNLRYEYEPLVAYHAF
;
A
#
# COMPACT_ATOMS: atom_id res chain seq x y z
N MET A 1 75.10 36.67 -28.80
CA MET A 1 73.84 37.04 -29.48
C MET A 1 72.86 35.91 -29.24
N ALA A 2 71.80 36.18 -28.48
CA ALA A 2 70.82 35.19 -28.05
C ALA A 2 69.70 35.08 -29.10
N HIS A 3 69.34 33.86 -29.47
CA HIS A 3 68.13 33.59 -30.25
C HIS A 3 67.22 32.59 -29.50
N PRO A 4 65.89 32.81 -29.55
CA PRO A 4 64.94 32.21 -28.62
C PRO A 4 64.55 30.77 -28.99
N VAL A 5 64.32 29.98 -27.94
CA VAL A 5 63.67 28.66 -28.02
C VAL A 5 62.16 28.88 -28.20
N VAL A 6 61.62 28.50 -29.37
CA VAL A 6 60.18 28.44 -29.61
C VAL A 6 59.71 27.00 -29.39
N ARG A 7 58.83 26.82 -28.41
CA ARG A 7 58.08 25.58 -28.15
C ARG A 7 57.02 25.39 -29.25
N LEU A 8 56.99 24.20 -29.85
CA LEU A 8 55.87 23.72 -30.64
C LEU A 8 55.31 22.45 -29.98
N ILE A 9 54.08 22.57 -29.51
CA ILE A 9 53.27 21.53 -28.88
C ILE A 9 52.62 20.73 -30.00
N ALA A 10 52.96 19.45 -30.12
CA ALA A 10 52.28 18.52 -31.01
C ALA A 10 51.26 17.71 -30.21
N VAL A 11 49.98 18.02 -30.45
CA VAL A 11 48.81 17.28 -29.97
C VAL A 11 48.68 16.02 -30.82
N THR A 12 48.80 14.83 -30.22
CA THR A 12 48.47 13.56 -30.88
C THR A 12 47.21 12.98 -30.26
N ALA A 13 46.24 12.73 -31.15
CA ALA A 13 44.90 12.28 -30.88
C ALA A 13 44.86 10.84 -30.33
N ALA A 14 43.98 10.61 -29.34
CA ALA A 14 43.56 9.27 -28.92
C ALA A 14 42.03 9.19 -28.85
N PHE A 15 41.46 8.40 -29.75
CA PHE A 15 40.13 7.79 -29.72
C PHE A 15 40.34 6.35 -30.27
N PRO A 16 39.48 5.35 -30.02
CA PRO A 16 38.31 5.26 -29.14
C PRO A 16 38.28 3.96 -28.29
N LEU A 17 37.54 3.92 -27.18
CA LEU A 17 36.93 2.68 -26.67
C LEU A 17 35.57 3.03 -26.05
N LEU A 18 34.53 2.99 -26.88
CA LEU A 18 33.13 3.01 -26.42
C LEU A 18 32.85 1.65 -25.79
N ALA A 19 32.90 1.59 -24.46
CA ALA A 19 32.42 0.44 -23.71
C ALA A 19 30.90 0.33 -23.87
N VAL A 20 30.50 -0.84 -24.34
CA VAL A 20 29.15 -1.33 -24.56
C VAL A 20 28.27 -1.09 -23.32
N GLY A 21 27.05 -0.62 -23.57
CA GLY A 21 26.06 -0.37 -22.54
C GLY A 21 25.69 -1.64 -21.77
N SER A 22 25.72 -1.55 -20.44
CA SER A 22 24.98 -2.48 -19.59
C SER A 22 23.50 -2.10 -19.66
N PRO A 23 22.58 -3.03 -19.94
CA PRO A 23 21.17 -2.77 -19.64
C PRO A 23 21.07 -2.54 -18.14
N ALA A 24 20.55 -1.38 -17.74
CA ALA A 24 19.91 -1.26 -16.45
C ALA A 24 18.72 -2.24 -16.48
N SER A 25 18.91 -3.44 -15.93
CA SER A 25 17.79 -4.33 -15.63
C SER A 25 16.90 -3.56 -14.67
N ALA A 26 15.80 -3.02 -15.20
CA ALA A 26 14.65 -2.71 -14.38
C ALA A 26 14.30 -4.01 -13.67
N ALA A 27 14.55 -4.06 -12.36
CA ALA A 27 14.07 -5.13 -11.54
C ALA A 27 12.54 -5.10 -11.66
N GLU A 28 12.00 -6.07 -12.39
CA GLU A 28 10.61 -6.45 -12.33
C GLU A 28 10.28 -6.73 -10.84
N PRO A 29 9.09 -6.37 -10.35
CA PRO A 29 8.70 -6.75 -9.00
C PRO A 29 8.61 -8.28 -8.96
N ASP A 30 9.63 -8.90 -8.36
CA ASP A 30 9.64 -10.31 -8.04
C ASP A 30 8.62 -10.54 -6.93
N ASP A 31 7.45 -11.09 -7.29
CA ASP A 31 6.46 -11.66 -6.38
C ASP A 31 7.00 -13.01 -5.81
N GLY A 32 8.19 -12.96 -5.21
CA GLY A 32 8.85 -14.05 -4.47
C GLY A 32 9.03 -13.68 -3.00
N PRO A 33 9.04 -14.65 -2.06
CA PRO A 33 8.93 -14.36 -0.63
C PRO A 33 10.23 -13.74 -0.11
N VAL A 34 10.27 -12.41 -0.09
CA VAL A 34 11.25 -11.61 0.63
C VAL A 34 11.16 -11.99 2.11
N GLY A 35 12.30 -12.37 2.70
CA GLY A 35 12.44 -12.84 4.09
C GLY A 35 11.48 -12.17 5.06
N ILE A 36 10.57 -12.99 5.60
CA ILE A 36 9.28 -12.55 6.13
C ILE A 36 9.44 -11.94 7.53
N ALA A 37 9.98 -10.73 7.63
CA ALA A 37 9.43 -9.81 8.62
C ALA A 37 7.99 -9.57 8.18
N THR A 38 7.05 -10.36 8.69
CA THR A 38 5.62 -10.18 8.38
C THR A 38 5.23 -8.84 8.98
N THR A 39 5.37 -7.78 8.20
CA THR A 39 4.76 -6.51 8.57
C THR A 39 3.27 -6.77 8.67
N CYS A 40 2.60 -6.11 9.62
CA CYS A 40 1.16 -6.28 9.84
C CYS A 40 0.37 -6.24 8.50
N TYR A 41 0.80 -5.34 7.60
CA TYR A 41 0.17 -5.10 6.30
C TYR A 41 0.53 -6.10 5.20
N GLY A 42 1.58 -6.91 5.37
CA GLY A 42 2.08 -7.83 4.35
C GLY A 42 1.10 -8.96 3.98
N GLY A 43 0.13 -9.27 4.84
CA GLY A 43 -0.94 -10.22 4.54
C GLY A 43 -2.32 -9.57 4.55
N ALA A 44 -2.39 -8.31 4.10
CA ALA A 44 -3.64 -7.59 3.94
C ALA A 44 -4.62 -8.32 3.01
N VAL A 45 -5.89 -8.38 3.40
CA VAL A 45 -6.97 -8.95 2.60
C VAL A 45 -7.66 -7.82 1.83
N ARG A 46 -7.95 -8.02 0.55
CA ARG A 46 -8.71 -7.06 -0.27
C ARG A 46 -10.20 -7.34 -0.21
N SER A 47 -11.01 -6.30 -0.01
CA SER A 47 -12.44 -6.30 -0.30
C SER A 47 -12.74 -5.43 -1.51
N TYR A 48 -13.66 -5.89 -2.35
CA TYR A 48 -14.07 -5.21 -3.58
C TYR A 48 -15.57 -5.32 -3.77
N PHE A 49 -16.19 -4.18 -4.02
CA PHE A 49 -17.59 -4.06 -4.39
C PHE A 49 -17.63 -3.36 -5.75
N GLU A 50 -18.28 -3.98 -6.73
CA GLU A 50 -18.35 -3.47 -8.10
C GLU A 50 -18.92 -2.04 -8.15
N THR A 51 -19.88 -1.75 -7.27
CA THR A 51 -20.46 -0.43 -7.05
C THR A 51 -20.39 -0.10 -5.56
N GLY A 52 -19.88 1.08 -5.22
CA GLY A 52 -19.77 1.52 -3.83
C GLY A 52 -21.12 1.75 -3.16
N SER A 53 -22.14 2.14 -3.94
CA SER A 53 -23.51 2.38 -3.49
C SER A 53 -23.54 3.18 -2.19
N TRP A 54 -24.40 2.80 -1.23
CA TRP A 54 -24.44 3.37 0.12
C TRP A 54 -23.40 2.75 1.08
N GLY A 55 -22.51 1.87 0.58
CA GLY A 55 -21.54 1.13 1.38
C GLY A 55 -21.67 -0.39 1.18
N GLY A 56 -21.16 -1.15 2.14
CA GLY A 56 -21.14 -2.61 2.08
C GLY A 56 -20.49 -3.24 3.31
N GLU A 57 -20.53 -4.56 3.43
CA GLU A 57 -19.87 -5.27 4.53
C GLU A 57 -18.81 -6.25 4.00
N ALA A 58 -17.63 -6.24 4.61
CA ALA A 58 -16.52 -7.12 4.29
C ALA A 58 -16.17 -8.01 5.49
N GLY A 59 -15.97 -9.29 5.23
CA GLY A 59 -15.74 -10.32 6.25
C GLY A 59 -16.72 -11.48 6.14
N THR A 60 -16.88 -12.30 7.17
CA THR A 60 -16.22 -12.24 8.49
C THR A 60 -14.73 -12.59 8.43
N TYR A 61 -13.91 -11.85 9.16
CA TYR A 61 -12.47 -12.03 9.35
C TYR A 61 -12.16 -12.47 10.78
N ARG A 62 -10.94 -12.98 11.01
CA ARG A 62 -10.47 -13.38 12.34
C ARG A 62 -9.11 -12.77 12.63
N THR A 63 -8.99 -12.03 13.73
CA THR A 63 -7.72 -11.40 14.14
C THR A 63 -6.64 -12.43 14.46
N THR A 64 -5.40 -12.03 14.22
CA THR A 64 -4.22 -12.86 14.46
C THR A 64 -3.13 -12.06 15.16
N SER A 65 -2.12 -12.74 15.70
CA SER A 65 -0.97 -12.09 16.33
C SER A 65 -0.11 -11.24 15.38
N ARG A 66 -0.46 -11.17 14.09
CA ARG A 66 0.23 -10.38 13.06
C ARG A 66 0.01 -8.88 13.26
N CYS A 67 -1.19 -8.49 13.67
CA CYS A 67 -1.55 -7.10 13.88
C CYS A 67 -2.26 -6.98 15.22
N ARG A 68 -1.73 -6.13 16.10
CA ARG A 68 -2.39 -5.79 17.37
C ARG A 68 -3.71 -5.03 17.15
N ASP A 69 -3.86 -4.40 15.98
CA ASP A 69 -4.97 -3.53 15.63
C ASP A 69 -5.60 -4.00 14.31
N ILE A 70 -6.88 -3.67 14.11
CA ILE A 70 -7.56 -3.81 12.83
C ILE A 70 -7.34 -2.50 12.06
N ASN A 71 -6.57 -2.60 10.99
CA ASN A 71 -6.23 -1.50 10.10
C ASN A 71 -6.94 -1.65 8.76
N VAL A 72 -7.47 -0.54 8.27
CA VAL A 72 -8.15 -0.48 6.98
C VAL A 72 -7.52 0.61 6.12
N ARG A 73 -7.33 0.30 4.85
CA ARG A 73 -6.91 1.25 3.82
C ARG A 73 -8.01 1.38 2.78
N ASN A 74 -8.48 2.59 2.54
CA ASN A 74 -9.42 2.85 1.45
C ASN A 74 -8.65 3.10 0.14
N ALA A 75 -8.89 2.27 -0.86
CA ALA A 75 -8.32 2.42 -2.21
C ALA A 75 -9.33 2.96 -3.23
N SER A 76 -10.56 3.24 -2.80
CA SER A 76 -11.62 3.81 -3.63
C SER A 76 -11.32 5.25 -4.04
N ALA A 77 -11.98 5.73 -5.10
CA ALA A 77 -11.85 7.10 -5.59
C ALA A 77 -12.54 8.15 -4.68
N PHE A 78 -13.40 7.71 -3.76
CA PHE A 78 -14.17 8.52 -2.83
C PHE A 78 -13.85 8.15 -1.36
N GLY A 79 -14.22 9.02 -0.43
CA GLY A 79 -14.11 8.78 1.01
C GLY A 79 -15.31 7.99 1.54
N THR A 80 -15.08 7.11 2.51
CA THR A 80 -16.11 6.25 3.12
C THR A 80 -15.91 6.20 4.63
N GLU A 81 -16.96 5.90 5.39
CA GLU A 81 -16.82 5.57 6.80
C GLU A 81 -16.68 4.06 6.95
N ALA A 82 -15.77 3.63 7.83
CA ALA A 82 -15.61 2.23 8.20
C ALA A 82 -15.92 2.03 9.66
N CYS A 83 -16.56 0.90 9.97
CA CYS A 83 -16.81 0.48 11.33
C CYS A 83 -16.58 -1.02 11.50
N VAL A 84 -15.89 -1.39 12.57
CA VAL A 84 -15.72 -2.78 12.98
C VAL A 84 -16.94 -3.22 13.78
N ILE A 85 -17.44 -4.41 13.44
CA ILE A 85 -18.49 -5.10 14.20
C ILE A 85 -17.89 -6.42 14.69
N PHE A 86 -17.76 -6.58 16.00
CA PHE A 86 -17.26 -7.80 16.64
C PHE A 86 -18.40 -8.82 16.72
N VAL A 87 -18.49 -9.70 15.73
CA VAL A 87 -19.67 -10.56 15.47
C VAL A 87 -20.03 -11.47 16.66
N ASP A 88 -19.06 -11.89 17.46
CA ASP A 88 -19.29 -12.74 18.64
C ASP A 88 -19.83 -11.97 19.87
N LYS A 89 -19.95 -10.64 19.78
CA LYS A 89 -20.33 -9.77 20.88
C LYS A 89 -21.56 -8.93 20.58
N THR A 90 -21.67 -8.44 19.35
CA THR A 90 -22.74 -7.52 18.95
C THR A 90 -22.88 -7.49 17.43
N ASP A 91 -24.06 -7.14 16.94
CA ASP A 91 -24.29 -6.75 15.55
C ASP A 91 -24.09 -5.25 15.33
N GLY A 92 -23.87 -4.49 16.40
CA GLY A 92 -23.70 -3.04 16.36
C GLY A 92 -22.31 -2.60 15.91
N CYS A 93 -22.28 -1.43 15.28
CA CYS A 93 -21.03 -0.73 15.00
C CYS A 93 -20.31 -0.35 16.30
N ASN A 94 -19.03 -0.72 16.43
CA ASN A 94 -18.20 -0.30 17.56
C ASN A 94 -17.90 1.21 17.51
N ARG A 95 -17.34 1.68 16.38
CA ARG A 95 -17.01 3.09 16.16
C ARG A 95 -16.87 3.38 14.65
N TRP A 96 -17.53 4.43 14.19
CA TRP A 96 -17.31 4.96 12.85
C TRP A 96 -15.98 5.71 12.76
N THR A 97 -15.21 5.40 11.74
CA THR A 97 -13.93 6.02 11.42
C THR A 97 -13.95 6.44 9.95
N TYR A 98 -13.77 7.73 9.68
CA TYR A 98 -13.69 8.23 8.32
C TYR A 98 -12.39 7.79 7.64
N LEU A 99 -12.52 7.22 6.44
CA LEU A 99 -11.43 6.84 5.57
C LEU A 99 -11.43 7.75 4.33
N PRO A 100 -10.46 8.68 4.22
CA PRO A 100 -10.33 9.53 3.03
C PRO A 100 -10.20 8.70 1.74
N ALA A 101 -10.54 9.31 0.60
CA ALA A 101 -10.29 8.70 -0.70
C ALA A 101 -8.80 8.34 -0.85
N LYS A 102 -8.52 7.15 -1.37
CA LYS A 102 -7.15 6.65 -1.60
C LYS A 102 -6.23 6.82 -0.37
N SER A 103 -6.76 6.59 0.84
CA SER A 103 -6.01 6.77 2.08
C SER A 103 -4.86 5.77 2.23
N GLY A 104 -3.98 6.06 3.20
CA GLY A 104 -3.10 5.06 3.80
C GLY A 104 -3.86 4.14 4.76
N TRP A 105 -3.09 3.36 5.52
CA TRP A 105 -3.60 2.52 6.60
C TRP A 105 -4.08 3.36 7.78
N ILE A 106 -5.30 3.10 8.24
CA ILE A 106 -5.93 3.75 9.38
C ILE A 106 -6.43 2.66 10.33
N ALA A 107 -6.06 2.75 11.61
CA ALA A 107 -6.57 1.86 12.64
C ALA A 107 -8.06 2.18 12.91
N VAL A 108 -8.93 1.21 12.69
CA VAL A 108 -10.38 1.33 12.94
C VAL A 108 -10.80 0.67 14.26
N ALA A 109 -9.96 -0.21 14.80
CA ALA A 109 -10.02 -0.72 16.16
C ALA A 109 -8.61 -1.06 16.64
N THR A 110 -8.26 -0.67 17.87
CA THR A 110 -6.94 -0.90 18.45
C THR A 110 -6.98 -1.93 19.57
N ASP A 111 -5.84 -2.54 19.89
CA ASP A 111 -5.66 -3.47 21.01
C ASP A 111 -6.62 -4.67 20.97
N VAL A 112 -6.89 -5.17 19.77
CA VAL A 112 -7.82 -6.28 19.57
C VAL A 112 -7.10 -7.59 19.89
N ARG A 113 -7.73 -8.43 20.73
CA ARG A 113 -7.19 -9.75 21.06
C ARG A 113 -7.15 -10.65 19.83
N ASP A 114 -6.21 -11.58 19.80
CA ASP A 114 -6.15 -12.61 18.78
C ASP A 114 -7.38 -13.52 18.80
N GLY A 115 -7.73 -14.04 17.62
CA GLY A 115 -8.80 -15.02 17.48
C GLY A 115 -10.21 -14.44 17.58
N VAL A 116 -10.38 -13.12 17.58
CA VAL A 116 -11.67 -12.42 17.57
C VAL A 116 -12.22 -12.38 16.15
N ASN A 117 -13.48 -12.78 15.98
CA ASN A 117 -14.16 -12.64 14.70
C ASN A 117 -14.77 -11.25 14.56
N PHE A 118 -14.65 -10.65 13.37
CA PHE A 118 -15.19 -9.34 13.08
C PHE A 118 -15.57 -9.17 11.61
N ARG A 119 -16.43 -8.20 11.32
CA ARG A 119 -16.66 -7.68 9.96
C ARG A 119 -16.37 -6.18 9.94
N VAL A 120 -16.05 -5.66 8.77
CA VAL A 120 -15.94 -4.21 8.53
C VAL A 120 -17.13 -3.78 7.70
N ARG A 121 -17.96 -2.93 8.29
CA ARG A 121 -19.05 -2.26 7.59
C ARG A 121 -18.55 -0.92 7.06
N PHE A 122 -18.84 -0.66 5.80
CA PHE A 122 -18.63 0.60 5.13
C PHE A 122 -19.97 1.33 4.96
N ASP A 123 -19.94 2.65 5.10
CA ASP A 123 -21.10 3.51 4.92
C ASP A 123 -20.66 4.76 4.15
N ASN A 124 -21.41 5.11 3.10
CA ASN A 124 -21.11 6.25 2.25
C ASN A 124 -22.14 7.35 2.49
N LEU A 125 -21.67 8.60 2.56
CA LEU A 125 -22.53 9.77 2.72
C LEU A 125 -23.47 10.02 1.53
N ARG A 126 -23.21 9.36 0.39
CA ARG A 126 -23.99 9.43 -0.85
C ARG A 126 -23.93 8.10 -1.58
N TYR A 127 -24.79 7.91 -2.57
CA TYR A 127 -24.67 6.78 -3.49
C TYR A 127 -23.44 6.96 -4.39
N GLU A 128 -22.50 6.03 -4.31
CA GLU A 128 -21.27 6.02 -5.10
C GLU A 128 -21.40 5.02 -6.25
N TYR A 129 -21.18 5.46 -7.49
CA TYR A 129 -21.23 4.57 -8.66
C TYR A 129 -19.89 3.86 -8.89
N GLU A 130 -18.81 4.49 -8.45
CA GLU A 130 -17.47 3.94 -8.49
C GLU A 130 -17.31 2.73 -7.55
N PRO A 131 -16.41 1.79 -7.87
CA PRO A 131 -16.17 0.63 -7.01
C PRO A 131 -15.65 1.03 -5.62
N LEU A 132 -16.14 0.35 -4.59
CA LEU A 132 -15.56 0.42 -3.25
C LEU A 132 -14.45 -0.62 -3.14
N VAL A 133 -13.23 -0.16 -2.90
CA VAL A 133 -12.04 -1.00 -2.75
C VAL A 133 -11.39 -0.68 -1.42
N ALA A 134 -11.20 -1.70 -0.59
CA ALA A 134 -10.51 -1.55 0.68
C ALA A 134 -9.58 -2.73 0.95
N TYR A 135 -8.55 -2.49 1.76
CA TYR A 135 -7.64 -3.51 2.25
C TYR A 135 -7.69 -3.56 3.77
N HIS A 136 -7.58 -4.75 4.33
CA HIS A 136 -7.76 -5.04 5.76
C HIS A 136 -6.54 -5.77 6.30
N ALA A 137 -5.91 -5.26 7.35
CA ALA A 137 -4.80 -5.90 8.05
C ALA A 137 -5.14 -6.03 9.54
N PHE A 138 -5.04 -7.25 10.05
CA PHE A 138 -5.56 -7.69 11.35
C PHE A 138 -4.91 -9.02 11.76
#